data_AF-A0ABD4S8L2-F1
#
_entry.id   AF-A0ABD4S8L2-F1
#
_cell.length_a   1.000
_cell.length_b   1.000
_cell.length_c   1.000
_cell.angle_alpha   90.00
_cell.angle_beta   90.00
_cell.angle_gamma   90.00
#
_symmetry.space_group_name_H-M   'P 1'
#
loop_
_entity.id
_entity.type
_entity.pdbx_description
1 polymer ?
#
loop_
_entity_poly.entity_id
_entity_poly.type
_entity_poly.pdbx_seq_one_letter_code
_entity_poly.pdbx_strand_id
1 'polypeptide(L)'
;MDKEINLIDYLPQILQDKEEYIKVFNADNKEIKILYEKLNDLSSDQFLEDLTPNGIKRWEKIMSITPKSNETLEDRRFRIFSRYISKLPYSERFLRNWLDSIVGEGNYELTINNA
;
A
#
# COMPACT_ATOMS: atom_id res chain seq x y z
N MET A 1 1.05 2.27 -15.38
CA MET A 1 1.39 2.60 -16.78
C MET A 1 2.84 2.19 -16.95
N ASP A 2 3.07 1.01 -17.49
CA ASP A 2 4.41 0.41 -17.56
C ASP A 2 5.18 1.05 -18.71
N LYS A 3 5.71 2.25 -18.45
CA LYS A 3 6.59 2.92 -19.39
C LYS A 3 7.96 2.30 -19.24
N GLU A 4 8.40 1.58 -20.27
CA GLU A 4 9.80 1.14 -20.34
C GLU A 4 10.68 2.37 -20.53
N ILE A 5 11.46 2.71 -19.50
CA ILE A 5 12.32 3.89 -19.51
C ILE A 5 13.69 3.49 -20.04
N ASN A 6 14.01 4.01 -21.22
CA ASN A 6 15.34 4.01 -21.79
C ASN A 6 15.75 5.47 -22.01
N LEU A 7 16.70 5.96 -21.22
CA LEU A 7 17.09 7.37 -21.22
C LEU A 7 17.66 7.83 -22.56
N ILE A 8 18.24 6.91 -23.35
CA ILE A 8 18.86 7.26 -24.62
C ILE A 8 17.84 7.77 -25.65
N ASP A 9 16.62 7.26 -25.59
CA ASP A 9 15.52 7.64 -26.47
C ASP A 9 15.07 9.10 -26.24
N TYR A 10 15.46 9.69 -25.10
CA TYR A 10 15.17 11.10 -24.77
C TYR A 10 16.22 12.06 -25.32
N LEU A 11 17.36 11.57 -25.84
CA LEU A 11 18.36 12.41 -26.49
C LEU A 11 17.96 12.72 -27.94
N PRO A 12 18.35 13.88 -28.49
CA PRO A 12 18.27 14.13 -29.94
C PRO A 12 18.99 13.03 -30.74
N GLN A 13 18.44 12.65 -31.89
CA GLN A 13 18.95 11.55 -32.72
C GLN A 13 20.47 11.60 -32.97
N ILE A 14 21.02 12.80 -33.17
CA ILE A 14 22.45 13.04 -33.45
C ILE A 14 23.37 12.58 -32.29
N LEU A 15 22.84 12.48 -31.07
CA LEU A 15 23.58 12.14 -29.86
C LEU A 15 23.36 10.68 -29.40
N GLN A 16 22.33 10.00 -29.91
CA GLN A 16 21.98 8.64 -29.50
C GLN A 16 23.07 7.62 -29.85
N ASP A 17 23.82 7.88 -30.93
CA ASP A 17 24.81 6.93 -31.46
C ASP A 17 26.19 7.10 -30.79
N LYS A 18 26.35 8.06 -29.86
CA LYS A 18 27.65 8.32 -29.23
C LYS A 18 27.89 7.36 -28.08
N GLU A 19 29.03 6.67 -28.12
CA GLU A 19 29.40 5.68 -27.10
C GLU A 19 29.40 6.22 -25.66
N GLU A 20 29.79 7.48 -25.47
CA GLU A 20 29.81 8.14 -24.17
C GLU A 20 28.43 8.19 -23.55
N TYR A 21 27.43 8.66 -24.32
CA TYR A 21 26.05 8.72 -23.87
C TYR A 21 25.47 7.32 -23.67
N ILE A 22 25.73 6.37 -24.58
CA ILE A 22 25.27 4.97 -24.42
C ILE A 22 25.76 4.39 -23.09
N LYS A 23 27.05 4.54 -22.78
CA LYS A 23 27.64 3.96 -21.56
C LYS A 23 27.11 4.64 -20.29
N VAL A 24 27.04 5.98 -20.27
CA VAL A 24 26.52 6.74 -19.11
C VAL A 24 25.05 6.42 -18.88
N PHE A 25 24.23 6.50 -19.93
CA PHE A 25 22.78 6.33 -19.81
C PHE A 25 22.41 4.89 -19.47
N ASN A 26 23.21 3.89 -19.88
CA ASN A 26 23.02 2.51 -19.44
C ASN A 26 23.27 2.31 -17.94
N ALA A 27 24.20 3.06 -17.35
CA ALA A 27 24.39 3.06 -15.90
C ALA A 27 23.21 3.75 -15.20
N ASP A 28 22.85 4.95 -15.67
CA ASP A 28 21.78 5.76 -15.07
C ASP A 28 20.40 5.11 -15.19
N ASN A 29 20.12 4.41 -16.29
CA ASN A 29 18.87 3.69 -16.51
C ASN A 29 18.54 2.74 -15.34
N LYS A 30 19.55 2.10 -14.73
CA LYS A 30 19.33 1.20 -13.58
C LYS A 30 18.82 1.97 -12.37
N GLU A 31 19.47 3.08 -12.04
CA GLU A 31 19.09 3.93 -10.91
C GLU A 31 17.72 4.56 -11.13
N ILE A 32 17.44 5.02 -12.35
CA ILE A 32 16.14 5.58 -12.70
C ILE A 32 15.04 4.51 -12.58
N LYS A 33 15.26 3.27 -13.04
CA LYS A 33 14.29 2.18 -12.85
C LYS A 33 13.97 1.96 -11.37
N ILE A 34 14.99 1.89 -10.51
CA ILE A 34 14.79 1.75 -9.05
C ILE A 34 14.00 2.94 -8.48
N LEU A 35 14.28 4.16 -8.94
CA LEU A 35 13.57 5.35 -8.49
C LEU A 35 12.09 5.32 -8.92
N TYR A 36 11.80 4.87 -10.13
CA TYR A 36 10.42 4.70 -10.62
C TYR A 36 9.67 3.61 -9.87
N GLU A 37 10.30 2.47 -9.55
CA GLU A 37 9.71 1.44 -8.70
C GLU A 37 9.33 2.02 -7.33
N LYS A 38 10.23 2.80 -6.71
CA LYS A 38 9.93 3.48 -5.44
C LYS A 38 8.83 4.53 -5.55
N LEU A 39 8.72 5.23 -6.69
CA LEU A 39 7.61 6.15 -6.93
C LEU A 39 6.29 5.41 -7.07
N ASN A 40 6.28 4.25 -7.73
CA ASN A 40 5.10 3.39 -7.81
C ASN A 40 4.70 2.89 -6.42
N ASP A 41 5.66 2.42 -5.61
CA ASP A 41 5.41 2.03 -4.23
C ASP A 41 4.80 3.18 -3.42
N LEU A 42 5.36 4.39 -3.56
CA LEU A 42 4.84 5.59 -2.90
C LEU A 42 3.42 5.94 -3.36
N SER A 43 3.11 5.76 -4.64
CA SER A 43 1.77 5.96 -5.18
C SER A 43 0.78 4.94 -4.63
N SER A 44 1.17 3.65 -4.59
CA SER A 44 0.36 2.58 -4.00
C SER A 44 0.13 2.81 -2.50
N ASP A 45 1.13 3.30 -1.79
CA ASP A 45 1.06 3.60 -0.36
C ASP A 45 0.07 4.74 0.00
N GLN A 46 -0.48 5.46 -0.99
CA GLN A 46 -1.54 6.45 -0.78
C GLN A 46 -2.91 5.81 -0.53
N PHE A 47 -3.12 4.56 -0.98
CA PHE A 47 -4.39 3.85 -0.84
C PHE A 47 -4.24 2.71 0.16
N LEU A 48 -5.15 2.62 1.12
CA LEU A 48 -5.10 1.59 2.17
C LEU A 48 -5.20 0.16 1.62
N GLU A 49 -5.90 0.01 0.50
CA GLU A 49 -6.10 -1.26 -0.20
C GLU A 49 -4.82 -1.76 -0.86
N ASP A 50 -3.94 -0.85 -1.31
CA ASP A 50 -2.75 -1.14 -2.12
C ASP A 50 -1.41 -1.03 -1.36
N LEU A 51 -1.46 -0.79 -0.04
CA LEU A 51 -0.28 -0.52 0.79
C LEU A 51 0.86 -1.53 0.60
N THR A 52 2.01 -1.06 0.13
CA THR A 52 3.22 -1.87 0.09
C THR A 52 3.67 -2.25 1.51
N PRO A 53 4.64 -3.18 1.68
CA PRO A 53 5.20 -3.50 2.99
C PRO A 53 5.75 -2.27 3.75
N ASN A 54 6.18 -1.23 3.02
CA ASN A 54 6.64 0.03 3.61
C ASN A 54 5.46 0.86 4.13
N GLY A 55 4.40 1.01 3.33
CA GLY A 55 3.15 1.66 3.73
C GLY A 55 2.51 1.02 4.96
N ILE A 56 2.44 -0.32 5.00
CA ILE A 56 1.92 -1.07 6.15
C ILE A 56 2.70 -0.74 7.43
N LYS A 57 4.04 -0.81 7.39
CA LYS A 57 4.88 -0.50 8.57
C LYS A 57 4.66 0.93 9.06
N ARG A 58 4.48 1.89 8.13
CA ARG A 58 4.20 3.29 8.49
C ARG A 58 2.85 3.43 9.18
N TRP A 59 1.80 2.82 8.63
CA TRP A 59 0.46 2.86 9.20
C TRP A 59 0.35 2.12 10.54
N GLU A 60 1.01 0.98 10.68
CA GLU A 60 1.11 0.28 11.96
C GLU A 60 1.72 1.16 13.04
N LYS A 61 2.79 1.89 12.71
CA LYS A 61 3.39 2.87 13.63
C LYS A 61 2.42 4.00 13.98
N ILE A 62 1.72 4.56 12.99
CA ILE A 62 0.73 5.64 13.21
C ILE A 62 -0.40 5.16 14.12
N MET A 63 -0.89 3.93 13.93
CA MET A 63 -2.02 3.38 14.68
C MET A 63 -1.62 2.63 15.96
N SER A 64 -0.32 2.58 16.27
CA SER A 64 0.24 1.78 17.37
C SER A 64 -0.20 0.31 17.32
N ILE A 65 -0.19 -0.28 16.12
CA ILE A 65 -0.48 -1.69 15.88
C ILE A 65 0.83 -2.47 15.91
N THR A 66 0.87 -3.56 16.69
CA THR A 66 1.98 -4.52 16.64
C THR A 66 1.61 -5.68 15.71
N PRO A 67 2.45 -5.97 14.68
CA PRO A 67 2.23 -7.09 13.78
C PRO A 67 2.42 -8.41 14.52
N LYS A 68 1.61 -9.42 14.19
CA LYS A 68 1.79 -10.78 14.71
C LYS A 68 2.67 -11.60 13.76
N SER A 69 3.41 -12.56 14.31
CA SER A 69 4.39 -13.37 13.55
C SER A 69 3.78 -14.20 12.42
N ASN A 70 2.48 -14.54 12.51
CA ASN A 70 1.78 -15.40 11.55
C ASN A 70 0.81 -14.62 10.62
N GLU A 71 0.81 -13.28 10.64
CA GLU A 71 -0.09 -12.49 9.79
C GLU A 71 0.47 -12.35 8.37
N THR A 72 -0.37 -12.54 7.36
CA THR A 72 -0.03 -12.23 5.96
C THR A 72 -0.05 -10.72 5.71
N LEU A 73 0.45 -10.26 4.56
CA LEU A 73 0.36 -8.84 4.18
C LEU A 73 -1.09 -8.39 4.04
N GLU A 74 -1.97 -9.24 3.49
CA GLU A 74 -3.39 -8.92 3.33
C GLU A 74 -4.09 -8.81 4.68
N ASP A 75 -3.82 -9.72 5.62
CA ASP A 75 -4.38 -9.63 6.98
C ASP A 75 -4.01 -8.30 7.65
N ARG A 76 -2.77 -7.83 7.42
CA ARG A 76 -2.27 -6.56 7.97
C ARG A 76 -2.94 -5.37 7.30
N ARG A 77 -3.10 -5.38 5.98
CA ARG A 77 -3.87 -4.34 5.25
C ARG A 77 -5.30 -4.28 5.76
N PHE A 78 -5.96 -5.43 5.88
CA PHE A 78 -7.32 -5.54 6.40
C PHE A 78 -7.42 -4.96 7.81
N ARG A 79 -6.50 -5.32 8.72
CA ARG A 79 -6.49 -4.80 10.09
C ARG A 79 -6.33 -3.28 10.15
N ILE A 80 -5.44 -2.71 9.34
CA ILE A 80 -5.27 -1.25 9.22
C ILE A 80 -6.56 -0.62 8.71
N PHE A 81 -7.15 -1.18 7.66
CA PHE A 81 -8.38 -0.71 7.04
C PHE A 81 -9.57 -0.76 8.01
N SER A 82 -9.78 -1.88 8.69
CA SER A 82 -10.84 -2.03 9.69
C SER A 82 -10.71 -1.01 10.81
N ARG A 83 -9.48 -0.74 11.29
CA ARG A 83 -9.23 0.27 12.33
C ARG A 83 -9.43 1.69 11.80
N TYR A 84 -9.03 1.96 10.56
CA TYR A 84 -9.23 3.26 9.93
C TYR A 84 -10.72 3.62 9.79
N ILE A 85 -11.53 2.65 9.35
CA ILE A 85 -12.98 2.85 9.14
C ILE A 85 -13.77 2.71 10.44
N SER A 86 -13.22 2.05 11.46
CA SER A 86 -13.89 1.89 12.75
C SER A 86 -14.32 3.25 13.30
N LYS A 87 -15.64 3.41 13.46
CA LYS A 87 -16.23 4.49 14.26
C LYS A 87 -16.71 3.85 15.54
N LEU A 88 -16.58 4.58 16.65
CA LEU A 88 -17.18 4.17 17.92
C LEU A 88 -18.67 3.86 17.69
N PRO A 89 -19.09 2.60 17.90
CA PRO A 89 -20.46 2.21 17.65
C PRO A 89 -21.32 2.73 18.79
N TYR A 90 -21.96 3.89 18.59
CA TYR A 90 -22.80 4.54 19.61
C TYR A 90 -24.20 3.92 19.73
N SER A 91 -24.54 2.91 18.92
CA SER A 91 -25.78 2.14 19.04
C SER A 91 -25.56 0.67 18.68
N GLU A 92 -26.37 -0.22 19.26
CA GLU A 92 -26.37 -1.66 18.93
C GLU A 92 -26.52 -1.91 17.43
N ARG A 93 -27.45 -1.21 16.77
CA ARG A 93 -27.69 -1.36 15.34
C ARG A 93 -26.44 -1.04 14.52
N PHE A 94 -25.72 0.01 14.89
CA PHE A 94 -24.47 0.36 14.22
C PHE A 94 -23.39 -0.71 14.49
N LEU A 95 -23.31 -1.22 15.73
CA LEU A 95 -22.37 -2.30 16.08
C LEU A 95 -22.63 -3.56 15.26
N ARG A 96 -23.89 -4.00 15.11
CA ARG A 96 -24.27 -5.15 14.28
C ARG A 96 -23.86 -4.97 12.82
N ASN A 97 -24.26 -3.85 12.20
CA ASN A 97 -23.90 -3.54 10.82
C ASN A 97 -22.37 -3.50 10.60
N TRP A 98 -21.62 -2.99 11.58
CA TRP A 98 -20.17 -2.95 11.51
C TRP A 98 -19.56 -4.36 11.61
N LEU A 99 -20.05 -5.21 12.51
CA LEU A 99 -19.62 -6.60 12.63
C LEU A 99 -19.95 -7.42 11.36
N ASP A 100 -21.14 -7.23 10.80
CA ASP A 100 -21.55 -7.88 9.55
C ASP A 100 -20.59 -7.50 8.40
N SER A 101 -20.11 -6.25 8.36
CA SER A 101 -19.18 -5.78 7.31
C SER A 101 -17.76 -6.34 7.41
N ILE A 102 -17.32 -6.73 8.62
CA ILE A 102 -15.95 -7.19 8.87
C ILE A 102 -15.86 -8.71 8.88
N VAL A 103 -16.85 -9.37 9.49
CA VAL A 103 -16.82 -10.82 9.78
C VAL A 103 -17.88 -11.57 8.96
N GLY A 104 -18.90 -10.89 8.44
CA GLY A 104 -20.05 -11.50 7.75
C GLY A 104 -21.22 -11.80 8.69
N GLU A 105 -22.43 -11.79 8.13
CA GLU A 105 -23.67 -12.06 8.88
C GLU A 105 -23.67 -13.48 9.46
N GLY A 106 -24.01 -13.60 10.75
CA GLY A 106 -24.09 -14.89 11.46
C GLY A 106 -22.77 -15.43 12.03
N ASN A 107 -21.65 -14.75 11.80
CA ASN A 107 -20.32 -15.19 12.27
C ASN A 107 -19.92 -14.62 13.65
N TYR A 108 -20.85 -14.03 14.41
CA TYR A 108 -20.58 -13.49 15.75
C TYR A 108 -21.79 -13.61 16.68
N GLU A 109 -21.51 -13.68 17.99
CA GLU A 109 -22.52 -13.55 19.05
C GLU A 109 -22.37 -12.20 19.76
N LEU A 110 -23.48 -11.49 19.95
CA LEU A 110 -23.52 -10.18 20.61
C LEU A 110 -24.31 -10.27 21.92
N THR A 111 -23.65 -9.98 23.04
CA THR A 111 -24.30 -9.82 24.35
C THR A 111 -24.15 -8.38 24.82
N ILE A 112 -25.27 -7.71 25.12
CA ILE A 112 -25.28 -6.34 25.64
C ILE A 112 -25.73 -6.38 27.09
N ASN A 113 -24.86 -5.93 27.99
CA ASN A 113 -25.16 -5.87 29.41
C ASN A 113 -25.72 -4.48 29.72
N ASN A 114 -27.04 -4.37 29.78
CA ASN A 114 -27.74 -3.16 30.19
C ASN A 114 -27.86 -3.15 31.72
N ALA A 115 -26.78 -2.79 32.40
CA ALA A 115 -26.79 -2.49 33.84
C ALA A 115 -27.15 -1.02 34.07
#